data_AF-A0AA39D2C8-F1
#
_entry.id   AF-A0AA39D2C8-F1
#
_cell.length_a   1.000
_cell.length_b   1.000
_cell.length_c   1.000
_cell.angle_alpha   90.00
_cell.angle_beta   90.00
_cell.angle_gamma   90.00
#
_symmetry.space_group_name_H-M   'P 1'
#
loop_
_entity.id
_entity.type
_entity.pdbx_description
1 polymer ?
#
loop_
_entity_poly.entity_id
_entity_poly.type
_entity_poly.pdbx_seq_one_letter_code
_entity_poly.pdbx_strand_id
1 'polypeptide(L)'
;MAAPAVPFIVLAILFIAIKYLNQTDIPKVKNLPEVPGIPLFGSLLKLGKSHARSCAELVPRYGPVFQVRLGNRAASTAINRKAVQTYLPIIDLEATTSINEILSNSKGGTRDVDPNGYFQRLSLNMSLRLNYGFRIKGQIDDRQLQEVIQVERELGNFRGVAHCWQDYIPILRLWPSYRKNAVKFRERRDAYILQFYQELKRRIADGTDVPCITGNVIKDPEAKLSDDELKTICVTMVAAGLDTLPSNINMTIAYLSSPHGQEIQERAYAELTKTYPDGDGWHACKEEEKCEYMVSFIKETLRYWSTLNLSFTRQSVKPVTYRGAVIPAGTPFILNNWGANHDATHFKDPEKFLPERYLGVPNVGIQQMSYGAGARSCEGAHLANRQLYIVFTRLILGFHILETSDLKARPNLDSIECNSVLTGMVTQPKPFRVRFVPRDSKQLNKWIEESFQATKEFDI
;
A
#
# COMPACT_ATOMS: atom_id res chain seq x y z
N MET A 1 -54.58 -29.80 5.41
CA MET A 1 -53.44 -30.66 5.02
C MET A 1 -52.35 -29.76 4.44
N ALA A 2 -51.39 -29.34 5.26
CA ALA A 2 -50.25 -28.54 4.78
C ALA A 2 -49.27 -29.48 4.07
N ALA A 3 -48.93 -29.16 2.82
CA ALA A 3 -48.19 -30.05 1.93
C ALA A 3 -46.79 -30.40 2.50
N PRO A 4 -46.40 -31.70 2.51
CA PRO A 4 -45.10 -32.15 3.03
C PRO A 4 -43.89 -31.73 2.19
N ALA A 5 -44.05 -30.89 1.16
CA ALA A 5 -42.99 -30.48 0.24
C ALA A 5 -42.12 -29.33 0.76
N VAL A 6 -42.65 -28.46 1.63
CA VAL A 6 -41.93 -27.28 2.14
C VAL A 6 -40.67 -27.64 2.94
N PRO A 7 -40.66 -28.62 3.86
CA PRO A 7 -39.44 -28.99 4.58
C PRO A 7 -38.36 -29.56 3.65
N PHE A 8 -38.73 -30.31 2.61
CA PHE A 8 -37.79 -30.88 1.65
C PHE A 8 -37.15 -29.81 0.75
N ILE A 9 -37.93 -28.81 0.33
CA ILE A 9 -37.41 -27.68 -0.45
C ILE A 9 -36.46 -26.84 0.41
N VAL A 10 -36.81 -26.58 1.67
CA VAL A 10 -35.94 -25.85 2.61
C VAL A 10 -34.65 -26.63 2.88
N LEU A 11 -34.71 -27.95 3.08
CA LEU A 11 -33.54 -28.80 3.24
C LEU A 11 -32.68 -28.88 1.97
N ALA A 12 -33.30 -28.91 0.79
CA ALA A 12 -32.58 -28.88 -0.48
C ALA A 12 -31.89 -27.53 -0.71
N ILE A 13 -32.56 -26.41 -0.39
CA ILE A 13 -31.97 -25.06 -0.46
C ILE A 13 -30.84 -24.92 0.56
N LEU A 14 -31.02 -25.39 1.80
CA LEU A 14 -29.97 -25.42 2.82
C LEU A 14 -28.79 -26.30 2.38
N PHE A 15 -29.06 -27.48 1.79
CA PHE A 15 -28.01 -28.36 1.29
C PHE A 15 -27.25 -27.74 0.12
N ILE A 16 -27.95 -27.10 -0.83
CA ILE A 16 -27.34 -26.38 -1.96
C ILE A 16 -26.56 -25.16 -1.46
N ALA A 17 -27.10 -24.39 -0.52
CA ALA A 17 -26.42 -23.26 0.11
C ALA A 17 -25.18 -23.72 0.89
N ILE A 18 -25.27 -24.79 1.68
CA ILE A 18 -24.12 -25.36 2.40
C ILE A 18 -23.09 -25.91 1.41
N LYS A 19 -23.51 -26.58 0.32
CA LYS A 19 -22.61 -27.10 -0.70
C LYS A 19 -21.91 -25.96 -1.44
N TYR A 20 -22.64 -24.91 -1.81
CA TYR A 20 -22.13 -23.70 -2.47
C TYR A 20 -21.16 -22.93 -1.56
N LEU A 21 -21.52 -22.72 -0.29
CA LEU A 21 -20.70 -22.04 0.73
C LEU A 21 -19.47 -22.87 1.18
N ASN A 22 -19.41 -24.17 0.86
CA ASN A 22 -18.29 -25.06 1.20
C ASN A 22 -17.33 -25.32 0.03
N GLN A 23 -17.58 -24.78 -1.17
CA GLN A 23 -16.66 -24.94 -2.28
C GLN A 23 -15.43 -24.02 -2.12
N THR A 24 -14.23 -24.54 -2.37
CA THR A 24 -12.95 -23.85 -2.17
C THR A 24 -12.20 -23.63 -3.49
N ASP A 25 -11.34 -22.61 -3.53
CA ASP A 25 -10.53 -22.22 -4.70
C ASP A 25 -9.45 -23.25 -5.07
N ILE A 26 -9.05 -24.09 -4.11
CA ILE A 26 -8.14 -25.22 -4.31
C ILE A 26 -8.88 -26.51 -3.93
N PRO A 27 -9.03 -27.48 -4.84
CA PRO A 27 -9.64 -28.77 -4.51
C PRO A 27 -8.75 -29.57 -3.54
N LYS A 28 -9.36 -30.50 -2.80
CA LYS A 28 -8.63 -31.40 -1.91
C LYS A 28 -7.55 -32.15 -2.69
N VAL A 29 -6.30 -32.02 -2.27
CA VAL A 29 -5.19 -32.76 -2.90
C VAL A 29 -5.33 -34.23 -2.56
N LYS A 30 -5.35 -35.09 -3.59
CA LYS A 30 -5.49 -36.54 -3.42
C LYS A 30 -4.33 -37.06 -2.54
N ASN A 31 -4.66 -37.83 -1.50
CA ASN A 31 -3.74 -38.40 -0.50
C ASN A 31 -3.15 -37.43 0.55
N LEU A 32 -3.59 -36.16 0.60
CA LEU A 32 -3.18 -35.23 1.66
C LEU A 32 -4.29 -35.08 2.72
N PRO A 33 -3.99 -35.17 4.02
CA PRO A 33 -4.97 -34.92 5.09
C PRO A 33 -5.42 -33.46 5.09
N GLU A 34 -6.72 -33.19 5.21
CA GLU A 34 -7.27 -31.82 5.25
C GLU A 34 -7.96 -31.55 6.59
N VAL A 35 -7.68 -30.39 7.18
CA VAL A 35 -8.29 -29.95 8.43
C VAL A 35 -9.71 -29.44 8.15
N PRO A 36 -10.77 -30.04 8.73
CA PRO A 36 -12.15 -29.71 8.39
C PRO A 36 -12.47 -28.25 8.72
N GLY A 37 -13.06 -27.53 7.77
CA GLY A 37 -13.51 -26.15 7.92
C GLY A 37 -15.03 -26.00 8.04
N ILE A 38 -15.48 -24.84 8.51
CA ILE A 38 -16.90 -24.46 8.44
C ILE A 38 -17.17 -23.59 7.20
N PRO A 39 -18.40 -23.55 6.68
CA PRO A 39 -18.78 -22.65 5.59
C PRO A 39 -18.34 -21.20 5.89
N LEU A 40 -17.91 -20.46 4.87
CA LEU A 40 -17.41 -19.07 4.93
C LEU A 40 -16.02 -18.86 5.57
N PHE A 41 -15.66 -19.57 6.65
CA PHE A 41 -14.40 -19.35 7.38
C PHE A 41 -13.33 -20.42 7.17
N GLY A 42 -13.65 -21.52 6.48
CA GLY A 42 -12.70 -22.62 6.30
C GLY A 42 -12.18 -23.14 7.64
N SER A 43 -10.88 -23.44 7.72
CA SER A 43 -10.21 -23.95 8.92
C SER A 43 -9.79 -22.82 9.90
N LEU A 44 -10.09 -21.55 9.60
CA LEU A 44 -9.63 -20.38 10.39
C LEU A 44 -10.02 -20.47 11.87
N LEU A 45 -11.21 -20.97 12.19
CA LEU A 45 -11.64 -21.12 13.58
C LEU A 45 -10.80 -22.14 14.36
N LYS A 46 -10.29 -23.19 13.69
CA LYS A 46 -9.41 -24.19 14.29
C LYS A 46 -7.96 -23.71 14.40
N LEU A 47 -7.53 -22.79 13.54
CA LEU A 47 -6.19 -22.21 13.56
C LEU A 47 -6.05 -21.09 14.61
N GLY A 48 -7.17 -20.54 15.08
CA GLY A 48 -7.21 -19.62 16.22
C GLY A 48 -6.34 -18.38 16.04
N LYS A 49 -5.88 -17.80 17.16
CA LYS A 49 -5.05 -16.58 17.14
C LYS A 49 -3.55 -16.88 16.94
N SER A 50 -3.11 -18.12 17.15
CA SER A 50 -1.72 -18.54 17.00
C SER A 50 -1.65 -19.69 16.01
N HIS A 51 -1.61 -19.34 14.73
CA HIS A 51 -1.69 -20.28 13.61
C HIS A 51 -0.54 -21.29 13.65
N ALA A 52 0.68 -20.85 14.01
CA ALA A 52 1.84 -21.73 14.10
C ALA A 52 1.71 -22.79 15.21
N ARG A 53 1.29 -22.38 16.42
CA ARG A 53 1.06 -23.31 17.54
C ARG A 53 -0.10 -24.26 17.24
N SER A 54 -1.19 -23.73 16.69
CA SER A 54 -2.37 -24.54 16.33
C SER A 54 -2.03 -25.54 15.22
N CYS A 55 -1.19 -25.16 14.24
CA CYS A 55 -0.69 -26.11 13.24
C CYS A 55 0.19 -27.20 13.87
N ALA A 56 1.06 -26.86 14.83
CA ALA A 56 1.87 -27.85 15.56
C ALA A 56 1.00 -28.84 16.35
N GLU A 57 -0.08 -28.38 16.97
CA GLU A 57 -1.05 -29.21 17.69
C GLU A 57 -1.86 -30.13 16.74
N LEU A 58 -1.91 -29.82 15.44
CA LEU A 58 -2.59 -30.62 14.42
C LEU A 58 -1.68 -31.70 13.81
N VAL A 59 -0.36 -31.60 13.96
CA VAL A 59 0.62 -32.57 13.42
C VAL A 59 0.37 -34.02 13.88
N PRO A 60 0.08 -34.31 15.17
CA PRO A 60 -0.20 -35.68 15.60
C PRO A 60 -1.42 -36.31 14.93
N ARG A 61 -2.36 -35.49 14.44
CA ARG A 61 -3.64 -35.94 13.89
C ARG A 61 -3.68 -35.95 12.36
N TYR A 62 -2.93 -35.06 11.72
CA TYR A 62 -2.97 -34.87 10.26
C TYR A 62 -1.60 -35.06 9.60
N GLY A 63 -0.56 -35.43 10.36
CA GLY A 63 0.80 -35.64 9.86
C GLY A 63 1.60 -34.34 9.74
N PRO A 64 2.88 -34.42 9.33
CA PRO A 64 3.75 -33.24 9.18
C PRO A 64 3.36 -32.34 7.98
N VAL A 65 2.53 -32.84 7.07
CA VAL A 65 2.05 -32.11 5.89
C VAL A 65 0.54 -32.32 5.77
N PHE A 66 -0.23 -31.25 5.90
CA PHE A 66 -1.70 -31.26 5.81
C PHE A 66 -2.22 -29.95 5.19
N GLN A 67 -3.42 -30.03 4.62
CA GLN A 67 -4.08 -28.92 3.94
C GLN A 67 -5.03 -28.17 4.91
N VAL A 68 -5.04 -26.84 4.84
CA VAL A 68 -5.97 -25.98 5.59
C VAL A 68 -6.69 -25.04 4.64
N ARG A 69 -7.96 -24.76 4.91
CA ARG A 69 -8.80 -23.86 4.11
C ARG A 69 -8.74 -22.45 4.72
N LEU A 70 -8.09 -21.52 4.05
CA LEU A 70 -8.14 -20.09 4.41
C LEU A 70 -9.07 -19.40 3.41
N GLY A 71 -9.91 -18.47 3.88
CA GLY A 71 -10.88 -17.75 3.05
C GLY A 71 -10.26 -17.04 1.84
N ASN A 72 -11.12 -16.60 0.92
CA ASN A 72 -10.79 -16.19 -0.44
C ASN A 72 -9.56 -15.27 -0.55
N ARG A 73 -8.57 -15.68 -1.35
CA ARG A 73 -7.17 -15.20 -1.35
C ARG A 73 -6.77 -14.28 -2.51
N ALA A 74 -7.71 -13.90 -3.39
CA ALA A 74 -7.39 -13.27 -4.68
C ALA A 74 -6.47 -12.03 -4.59
N ALA A 75 -6.65 -11.16 -3.59
CA ALA A 75 -5.82 -9.96 -3.42
C ALA A 75 -4.39 -10.28 -2.94
N SER A 76 -4.24 -11.20 -1.97
CA SER A 76 -2.94 -11.54 -1.37
C SER A 76 -1.99 -12.23 -2.37
N THR A 77 -2.53 -13.01 -3.31
CA THR A 77 -1.74 -13.63 -4.38
C THR A 77 -1.19 -12.62 -5.38
N ALA A 78 -1.89 -11.50 -5.59
CA ALA A 78 -1.54 -10.52 -6.61
C ALA A 78 -0.41 -9.57 -6.21
N ILE A 79 -0.05 -9.46 -4.91
CA ILE A 79 0.94 -8.49 -4.40
C ILE A 79 2.05 -9.12 -3.57
N ASN A 80 2.18 -10.45 -3.61
CA ASN A 80 3.31 -11.14 -3.01
C ASN A 80 4.63 -10.88 -3.76
N ARG A 81 5.75 -11.27 -3.16
CA ARG A 81 7.10 -11.04 -3.71
C ARG A 81 7.27 -11.51 -5.17
N LYS A 82 6.66 -12.63 -5.57
CA LYS A 82 6.74 -13.14 -6.95
C LYS A 82 5.91 -12.29 -7.91
N ALA A 83 4.70 -11.90 -7.52
CA ALA A 83 3.85 -11.04 -8.33
C ALA A 83 4.47 -9.65 -8.54
N VAL A 84 5.12 -9.08 -7.52
CA VAL A 84 5.81 -7.78 -7.63
C VAL A 84 6.86 -7.76 -8.74
N GLN A 85 7.55 -8.88 -9.00
CA GLN A 85 8.51 -8.98 -10.11
C GLN A 85 7.86 -8.76 -11.47
N THR A 86 6.61 -9.20 -11.65
CA THR A 86 5.86 -8.98 -12.90
C THR A 86 5.43 -7.54 -13.11
N TYR A 87 5.53 -6.69 -12.08
CA TYR A 87 5.13 -5.28 -12.13
C TYR A 87 6.31 -4.32 -12.27
N LEU A 88 7.55 -4.82 -12.32
CA LEU A 88 8.75 -3.99 -12.43
C LEU A 88 8.71 -3.03 -13.64
N PRO A 89 8.25 -3.43 -14.85
CA PRO A 89 8.15 -2.50 -15.97
C PRO A 89 7.15 -1.36 -15.73
N ILE A 90 6.08 -1.62 -14.96
CA ILE A 90 5.10 -0.60 -14.60
C ILE A 90 5.70 0.36 -13.56
N ILE A 91 6.40 -0.17 -12.55
CA ILE A 91 7.09 0.65 -11.55
C ILE A 91 8.15 1.53 -12.23
N ASP A 92 8.88 0.97 -13.19
CA ASP A 92 9.86 1.69 -14.00
C ASP A 92 9.22 2.85 -14.76
N LEU A 93 8.15 2.57 -15.50
CA LEU A 93 7.43 3.59 -16.27
C LEU A 93 6.94 4.72 -15.38
N GLU A 94 6.26 4.41 -14.27
CA GLU A 94 5.67 5.43 -13.41
C GLU A 94 6.73 6.22 -12.62
N ALA A 95 7.79 5.56 -12.14
CA ALA A 95 8.92 6.23 -11.50
C ALA A 95 9.64 7.17 -12.47
N THR A 96 9.91 6.71 -13.70
CA THR A 96 10.52 7.52 -14.76
C THR A 96 9.62 8.68 -15.15
N THR A 97 8.31 8.46 -15.29
CA THR A 97 7.35 9.52 -15.63
C THR A 97 7.37 10.63 -14.57
N SER A 98 7.34 10.26 -13.28
CA SER A 98 7.39 11.22 -12.18
C SER A 98 8.72 11.98 -12.12
N ILE A 99 9.85 11.31 -12.34
CA ILE A 99 11.17 11.97 -12.36
C ILE A 99 11.32 12.89 -13.58
N ASN A 100 10.89 12.47 -14.75
CA ASN A 100 10.92 13.27 -15.97
C ASN A 100 10.09 14.55 -15.85
N GLU A 101 8.91 14.45 -15.22
CA GLU A 101 8.07 15.61 -14.99
C GLU A 101 8.65 16.54 -13.92
N ILE A 102 9.28 16.01 -12.86
CA ILE A 102 10.05 16.81 -11.90
C ILE A 102 11.16 17.59 -12.62
N LEU A 103 11.92 16.93 -13.52
CA LEU A 103 12.98 17.57 -14.30
C LEU A 103 12.43 18.70 -15.18
N SER A 104 11.30 18.44 -15.85
CA SER A 104 10.63 19.39 -16.74
C SER A 104 10.08 20.59 -15.97
N ASN A 105 9.33 20.35 -14.89
CA ASN A 105 8.68 21.39 -14.10
C ASN A 105 9.66 22.21 -13.26
N SER A 106 10.77 21.61 -12.83
CA SER A 106 11.89 22.32 -12.19
C SER A 106 12.75 23.11 -13.18
N LYS A 107 12.47 23.02 -14.50
CA LYS A 107 13.27 23.61 -15.57
C LYS A 107 14.76 23.28 -15.43
N GLY A 108 15.08 21.99 -15.27
CA GLY A 108 16.45 21.53 -15.08
C GLY A 108 17.08 21.97 -13.76
N GLY A 109 16.28 22.15 -12.71
CA GLY A 109 16.74 22.56 -11.37
C GLY A 109 16.84 24.06 -11.11
N THR A 110 16.36 24.89 -12.03
CA THR A 110 16.32 26.36 -11.83
C THR A 110 15.09 26.83 -11.05
N ARG A 111 14.09 25.97 -10.85
CA ARG A 111 12.84 26.28 -10.15
C ARG A 111 12.54 25.28 -9.04
N ASP A 112 12.13 25.80 -7.89
CA ASP A 112 11.67 25.00 -6.75
C ASP A 112 10.24 24.48 -7.04
N VAL A 113 9.98 23.20 -6.75
CA VAL A 113 8.71 22.53 -7.04
C VAL A 113 8.15 21.84 -5.81
N ASP A 114 6.83 21.71 -5.74
CA ASP A 114 6.15 20.89 -4.75
C ASP A 114 6.13 19.43 -5.23
N PRO A 115 6.73 18.48 -4.49
CA PRO A 115 6.85 17.10 -4.95
C PRO A 115 5.55 16.29 -4.83
N ASN A 116 4.51 16.80 -4.15
CA ASN A 116 3.36 15.99 -3.76
C ASN A 116 2.65 15.31 -4.94
N GLY A 117 2.34 16.06 -5.99
CA GLY A 117 1.54 15.56 -7.12
C GLY A 117 2.21 14.42 -7.91
N TYR A 118 3.54 14.45 -8.05
CA TYR A 118 4.25 13.49 -8.92
C TYR A 118 4.16 12.06 -8.39
N PHE A 119 4.29 11.86 -7.09
CA PHE A 119 4.26 10.53 -6.49
C PHE A 119 2.84 10.05 -6.21
N GLN A 120 1.89 10.97 -6.05
CA GLN A 120 0.47 10.63 -6.07
C GLN A 120 0.03 10.07 -7.41
N ARG A 121 0.48 10.67 -8.52
CA ARG A 121 0.24 10.08 -9.85
C ARG A 121 0.87 8.71 -9.97
N LEU A 122 2.13 8.54 -9.59
CA LEU A 122 2.81 7.24 -9.62
C LEU A 122 1.96 6.19 -8.89
N SER A 123 1.53 6.49 -7.67
CA SER A 123 0.79 5.54 -6.84
C SER A 123 -0.61 5.25 -7.36
N LEU A 124 -1.29 6.28 -7.89
CA LEU A 124 -2.59 6.10 -8.54
C LEU A 124 -2.47 5.26 -9.79
N ASN A 125 -1.55 5.58 -10.70
CA ASN A 125 -1.37 4.84 -11.94
C ASN A 125 -0.92 3.40 -11.68
N MET A 126 -0.06 3.16 -10.68
CA MET A 126 0.24 1.79 -10.23
C MET A 126 -1.05 1.06 -9.83
N SER A 127 -1.91 1.70 -9.03
CA SER A 127 -3.17 1.09 -8.60
C SER A 127 -4.12 0.85 -9.77
N LEU A 128 -4.29 1.83 -10.68
CA LEU A 128 -5.15 1.71 -11.85
C LEU A 128 -4.65 0.65 -12.82
N ARG A 129 -3.33 0.56 -13.00
CA ARG A 129 -2.72 -0.43 -13.89
C ARG A 129 -2.92 -1.84 -13.37
N LEU A 130 -2.65 -2.05 -12.08
CA LEU A 130 -2.79 -3.36 -11.45
C LEU A 130 -4.25 -3.81 -11.35
N ASN A 131 -5.20 -2.90 -11.14
CA ASN A 131 -6.61 -3.26 -10.96
C ASN A 131 -7.39 -3.27 -12.26
N TYR A 132 -7.22 -2.25 -13.09
CA TYR A 132 -8.06 -2.02 -14.25
C TYR A 132 -7.31 -2.11 -15.59
N GLY A 133 -5.99 -2.28 -15.57
CA GLY A 133 -5.21 -2.43 -16.80
C GLY A 133 -5.08 -1.13 -17.61
N PHE A 134 -5.16 0.05 -16.99
CA PHE A 134 -4.90 1.33 -17.67
C PHE A 134 -4.19 2.32 -16.75
N ARG A 135 -3.64 3.40 -17.33
CA ARG A 135 -3.06 4.53 -16.59
C ARG A 135 -3.65 5.86 -17.05
N ILE A 136 -3.55 6.89 -16.20
CA ILE A 136 -3.83 8.27 -16.58
C ILE A 136 -2.56 8.86 -17.20
N LYS A 137 -2.64 9.27 -18.47
CA LYS A 137 -1.50 9.82 -19.24
C LYS A 137 -1.22 11.31 -19.00
N GLY A 138 -2.13 12.00 -18.32
CA GLY A 138 -1.99 13.42 -18.02
C GLY A 138 -0.86 13.74 -17.03
N GLN A 139 -0.56 15.04 -16.94
CA GLN A 139 0.39 15.60 -15.98
C GLN A 139 -0.21 15.67 -14.57
N ILE A 140 0.53 16.19 -13.59
CA ILE A 140 0.05 16.32 -12.21
C ILE A 140 -1.24 17.15 -12.09
N ASP A 141 -1.56 18.00 -13.06
CA ASP A 141 -2.76 18.85 -13.09
C ASP A 141 -3.95 18.21 -13.83
N ASP A 142 -3.82 16.96 -14.28
CA ASP A 142 -4.89 16.24 -14.96
C ASP A 142 -6.17 16.19 -14.11
N ARG A 143 -7.29 16.52 -14.74
CA ARG A 143 -8.58 16.67 -14.05
C ARG A 143 -9.05 15.37 -13.39
N GLN A 144 -8.86 14.23 -14.06
CA GLN A 144 -9.29 12.94 -13.52
C GLN A 144 -8.37 12.50 -12.38
N LEU A 145 -7.06 12.71 -12.52
CA LEU A 145 -6.09 12.49 -11.46
C LEU A 145 -6.44 13.31 -10.20
N GLN A 146 -6.66 14.62 -10.38
CA GLN A 146 -6.99 15.53 -9.27
C GLN A 146 -8.33 15.19 -8.61
N GLU A 147 -9.33 14.77 -9.39
CA GLU A 147 -10.61 14.30 -8.86
C GLU A 147 -10.43 13.08 -7.94
N VAL A 148 -9.70 12.06 -8.41
CA VAL A 148 -9.46 10.85 -7.62
C VAL A 148 -8.66 11.18 -6.36
N ILE A 149 -7.59 11.98 -6.49
CA ILE A 149 -6.76 12.43 -5.36
C ILE A 149 -7.61 13.14 -4.30
N GLN A 150 -8.40 14.12 -4.71
CA GLN A 150 -9.21 14.91 -3.78
C GLN A 150 -10.23 14.02 -3.07
N VAL A 151 -10.95 13.18 -3.81
CA VAL A 151 -12.02 12.36 -3.26
C VAL A 151 -11.48 11.34 -2.26
N GLU A 152 -10.41 10.63 -2.59
CA GLU A 152 -9.85 9.60 -1.70
C GLU A 152 -9.18 10.19 -0.46
N ARG A 153 -8.53 11.36 -0.55
CA ARG A 153 -7.99 12.07 0.63
C ARG A 153 -9.07 12.44 1.63
N GLU A 154 -10.16 13.03 1.15
CA GLU A 154 -11.30 13.42 1.98
C GLU A 154 -11.98 12.19 2.59
N LEU A 155 -12.14 11.11 1.82
CA LEU A 155 -12.64 9.83 2.33
C LEU A 155 -11.69 9.20 3.35
N GLY A 156 -10.38 9.32 3.16
CA GLY A 156 -9.34 8.91 4.11
C GLY A 156 -9.44 9.66 5.43
N ASN A 157 -9.70 10.97 5.39
CA ASN A 157 -9.89 11.80 6.58
C ASN A 157 -11.09 11.32 7.41
N PHE A 158 -12.24 11.02 6.80
CA PHE A 158 -13.39 10.46 7.52
C PHE A 158 -13.12 9.12 8.18
N ARG A 159 -12.14 8.35 7.68
CA ARG A 159 -11.79 7.06 8.27
C ARG A 159 -10.72 7.18 9.36
N GLY A 160 -10.19 8.38 9.61
CA GLY A 160 -9.24 8.66 10.68
C GLY A 160 -9.86 8.39 12.05
N VAL A 161 -9.14 7.65 12.91
CA VAL A 161 -9.62 7.17 14.22
C VAL A 161 -10.11 8.32 15.11
N ALA A 162 -9.52 9.51 15.02
CA ALA A 162 -9.91 10.67 15.82
C ALA A 162 -10.69 11.74 15.04
N HIS A 163 -10.98 11.50 13.76
CA HIS A 163 -11.56 12.51 12.88
C HIS A 163 -13.10 12.51 12.92
N CYS A 164 -13.72 11.33 13.01
CA CYS A 164 -15.19 11.18 12.98
C CYS A 164 -15.79 10.96 14.37
N TRP A 165 -16.17 12.07 15.02
CA TRP A 165 -16.80 12.05 16.35
C TRP A 165 -18.13 11.27 16.40
N GLN A 166 -18.86 11.20 15.29
CA GLN A 166 -20.10 10.42 15.18
C GLN A 166 -19.91 8.91 15.37
N ASP A 167 -18.68 8.40 15.25
CA ASP A 167 -18.38 6.99 15.52
C ASP A 167 -18.43 6.70 17.02
N TYR A 168 -18.11 7.70 17.84
CA TYR A 168 -18.02 7.61 19.31
C TYR A 168 -19.21 8.21 20.04
N ILE A 169 -19.89 9.20 19.44
CA ILE A 169 -21.00 9.91 20.05
C ILE A 169 -22.27 9.66 19.21
N PRO A 170 -23.11 8.66 19.58
CA PRO A 170 -24.25 8.24 18.77
C PRO A 170 -25.25 9.35 18.45
N ILE A 171 -25.44 10.33 19.34
CA ILE A 171 -26.40 11.42 19.14
C ILE A 171 -26.02 12.27 17.91
N LEU A 172 -24.73 12.41 17.59
CA LEU A 172 -24.26 13.15 16.41
C LEU A 172 -24.77 12.54 15.10
N ARG A 173 -25.10 11.25 15.09
CA ARG A 173 -25.63 10.54 13.91
C ARG A 173 -27.04 10.98 13.52
N LEU A 174 -27.75 11.69 14.39
CA LEU A 174 -29.09 12.22 14.14
C LEU A 174 -29.06 13.53 13.33
N TRP A 175 -27.93 14.26 13.30
CA TRP A 175 -27.79 15.48 12.53
C TRP A 175 -27.35 15.18 11.09
N PRO A 176 -28.19 15.46 10.07
CA PRO A 176 -27.89 15.13 8.67
C PRO A 176 -26.59 15.76 8.16
N SER A 177 -26.22 16.93 8.69
CA SER A 177 -25.01 17.65 8.31
C SER A 177 -23.71 16.85 8.53
N TYR A 178 -23.65 15.98 9.55
CA TYR A 178 -22.47 15.15 9.83
C TYR A 178 -22.20 14.10 8.74
N ARG A 179 -23.22 13.72 7.95
CA ARG A 179 -23.08 12.73 6.88
C ARG A 179 -22.94 13.36 5.49
N LYS A 180 -23.31 14.63 5.33
CA LYS A 180 -23.43 15.31 4.03
C LYS A 180 -22.14 15.22 3.19
N ASN A 181 -20.99 15.49 3.80
CA ASN A 181 -19.70 15.43 3.09
C ASN A 181 -19.32 13.98 2.75
N ALA A 182 -19.44 13.06 3.71
CA ALA A 182 -19.14 11.64 3.47
C ALA A 182 -20.00 11.05 2.33
N VAL A 183 -21.29 11.39 2.27
CA VAL A 183 -22.19 10.98 1.19
C VAL A 183 -21.76 11.60 -0.14
N LYS A 184 -21.52 12.92 -0.18
CA LYS A 184 -21.05 13.63 -1.38
C LYS A 184 -19.79 13.01 -1.97
N PHE A 185 -18.77 12.74 -1.14
CA PHE A 185 -17.52 12.15 -1.61
C PHE A 185 -17.66 10.68 -1.99
N ARG A 186 -18.52 9.93 -1.29
CA ARG A 186 -18.86 8.55 -1.69
C ARG A 186 -19.49 8.53 -3.08
N GLU A 187 -20.47 9.38 -3.37
CA GLU A 187 -21.13 9.43 -4.68
C GLU A 187 -20.14 9.74 -5.80
N ARG A 188 -19.24 10.70 -5.58
CA ARG A 188 -18.15 11.03 -6.53
C ARG A 188 -17.21 9.85 -6.77
N ARG A 189 -16.82 9.12 -5.72
CA ARG A 189 -16.02 7.89 -5.84
C ARG A 189 -16.74 6.82 -6.62
N ASP A 190 -17.96 6.53 -6.24
CA ASP A 190 -18.75 5.45 -6.83
C ASP A 190 -18.94 5.71 -8.35
N ALA A 191 -19.04 6.98 -8.77
CA ALA A 191 -19.08 7.37 -10.19
C ALA A 191 -17.82 6.99 -10.98
N TYR A 192 -16.62 7.39 -10.55
CA TYR A 192 -15.40 7.08 -11.31
C TYR A 192 -15.00 5.60 -11.19
N ILE A 193 -15.30 4.93 -10.07
CA ILE A 193 -15.05 3.49 -9.93
C ILE A 193 -15.96 2.70 -10.88
N LEU A 194 -17.23 3.09 -10.99
CA LEU A 194 -18.15 2.48 -11.95
C LEU A 194 -17.66 2.71 -13.38
N GLN A 195 -17.20 3.92 -13.71
CA GLN A 195 -16.62 4.23 -15.01
C GLN A 195 -15.42 3.32 -15.33
N PHE A 196 -14.46 3.19 -14.42
CA PHE A 196 -13.28 2.34 -14.62
C PHE A 196 -13.64 0.87 -14.80
N TYR A 197 -14.61 0.40 -14.01
CA TYR A 197 -15.08 -0.98 -14.07
C TYR A 197 -15.82 -1.28 -15.38
N GLN A 198 -16.70 -0.38 -15.83
CA GLN A 198 -17.41 -0.53 -17.10
C GLN A 198 -16.45 -0.51 -18.30
N GLU A 199 -15.47 0.38 -18.28
CA GLU A 199 -14.45 0.46 -19.32
C GLU A 199 -13.58 -0.81 -19.38
N LEU A 200 -13.22 -1.38 -18.22
CA LEU A 200 -12.55 -2.68 -18.17
C LEU A 200 -13.43 -3.79 -18.79
N LYS A 201 -14.72 -3.88 -18.43
CA LYS A 201 -15.62 -4.89 -19.02
C LYS A 201 -15.75 -4.73 -20.53
N ARG A 202 -15.79 -3.48 -21.03
CA ARG A 202 -15.79 -3.19 -22.46
C ARG A 202 -14.51 -3.70 -23.14
N ARG A 203 -13.33 -3.36 -22.59
CA ARG A 203 -12.05 -3.87 -23.13
C ARG A 203 -11.96 -5.40 -23.15
N ILE A 204 -12.48 -6.07 -22.12
CA ILE A 204 -12.53 -7.54 -22.07
C ILE A 204 -13.44 -8.09 -23.18
N ALA A 205 -14.63 -7.51 -23.36
CA ALA A 205 -15.55 -7.90 -24.42
C ALA A 205 -14.96 -7.69 -25.83
N ASP A 206 -14.19 -6.61 -26.00
CA ASP A 206 -13.51 -6.26 -27.25
C ASP A 206 -12.20 -7.06 -27.48
N GLY A 207 -11.75 -7.86 -26.50
CA GLY A 207 -10.47 -8.58 -26.57
C GLY A 207 -9.23 -7.68 -26.56
N THR A 208 -9.37 -6.44 -26.09
CA THR A 208 -8.31 -5.42 -26.01
C THR A 208 -7.85 -5.15 -24.57
N ASP A 209 -8.33 -5.94 -23.61
CA ASP A 209 -7.93 -5.79 -22.22
C ASP A 209 -6.49 -6.19 -21.98
N VAL A 210 -5.91 -5.58 -20.96
CA VAL A 210 -4.54 -5.87 -20.55
C VAL A 210 -4.56 -6.57 -19.20
N PRO A 211 -3.68 -7.56 -18.98
CA PRO A 211 -3.65 -8.30 -17.73
C PRO A 211 -3.64 -7.40 -16.51
N CYS A 212 -4.65 -7.59 -15.67
CA CYS A 212 -4.86 -6.87 -14.42
C CYS A 212 -5.65 -7.79 -13.46
N ILE A 213 -5.63 -7.46 -12.18
CA ILE A 213 -6.25 -8.26 -11.12
C ILE A 213 -7.74 -8.43 -11.40
N THR A 214 -8.48 -7.34 -11.61
CA THR A 214 -9.92 -7.39 -11.81
C THR A 214 -10.27 -8.09 -13.11
N GLY A 215 -9.50 -7.86 -14.18
CA GLY A 215 -9.70 -8.55 -15.46
C GLY A 215 -9.49 -10.06 -15.33
N ASN A 216 -8.46 -10.49 -14.60
CA ASN A 216 -8.21 -11.91 -14.38
C ASN A 216 -9.32 -12.56 -13.55
N VAL A 217 -9.84 -11.87 -12.53
CA VAL A 217 -10.95 -12.39 -11.73
C VAL A 217 -12.26 -12.44 -12.53
N ILE A 218 -12.53 -11.44 -13.38
CA ILE A 218 -13.71 -11.47 -14.27
C ILE A 218 -13.64 -12.63 -15.27
N LYS A 219 -12.45 -12.93 -15.79
CA LYS A 219 -12.22 -13.98 -16.80
C LYS A 219 -12.13 -15.39 -16.20
N ASP A 220 -11.96 -15.51 -14.89
CA ASP A 220 -11.85 -16.80 -14.21
C ASP A 220 -13.26 -17.37 -13.90
N PRO A 221 -13.67 -18.47 -14.57
CA PRO A 221 -14.98 -19.08 -14.32
C PRO A 221 -15.11 -19.69 -12.91
N GLU A 222 -14.01 -19.93 -12.21
CA GLU A 222 -14.00 -20.44 -10.84
C GLU A 222 -13.99 -19.31 -9.80
N ALA A 223 -13.82 -18.05 -10.21
CA ALA A 223 -13.88 -16.91 -9.32
C ALA A 223 -15.31 -16.68 -8.80
N LYS A 224 -15.49 -16.75 -7.48
CA LYS A 224 -16.80 -16.64 -6.81
C LYS A 224 -17.10 -15.25 -6.26
N LEU A 225 -16.49 -14.22 -6.83
CA LEU A 225 -16.70 -12.85 -6.37
C LEU A 225 -17.90 -12.25 -7.12
N SER A 226 -18.86 -11.73 -6.36
CA SER A 226 -19.92 -10.90 -6.91
C SER A 226 -19.36 -9.58 -7.48
N ASP A 227 -20.11 -8.94 -8.37
CA ASP A 227 -19.75 -7.62 -8.93
C ASP A 227 -19.48 -6.59 -7.82
N ASP A 228 -20.18 -6.66 -6.69
CA ASP A 228 -19.99 -5.73 -5.56
C ASP A 228 -18.74 -6.04 -4.74
N GLU A 229 -18.37 -7.31 -4.58
CA GLU A 229 -17.10 -7.71 -3.96
C GLU A 229 -15.92 -7.30 -4.84
N LEU A 230 -16.04 -7.47 -6.16
CA LEU A 230 -15.04 -7.02 -7.12
C LEU A 230 -14.83 -5.50 -7.07
N LYS A 231 -15.91 -4.72 -7.12
CA LYS A 231 -15.83 -3.26 -6.97
C LYS A 231 -15.16 -2.87 -5.65
N THR A 232 -15.47 -3.57 -4.57
CA THR A 232 -14.88 -3.31 -3.24
C THR A 232 -13.37 -3.56 -3.20
N ILE A 233 -12.89 -4.63 -3.84
CA ILE A 233 -11.45 -4.90 -3.98
C ILE A 233 -10.76 -3.77 -4.74
N CYS A 234 -11.35 -3.35 -5.86
CA CYS A 234 -10.76 -2.28 -6.68
C CYS A 234 -10.70 -0.94 -5.94
N VAL A 235 -11.76 -0.58 -5.21
CA VAL A 235 -11.79 0.61 -4.33
C VAL A 235 -10.67 0.52 -3.29
N THR A 236 -10.52 -0.64 -2.66
CA THR A 236 -9.54 -0.84 -1.60
C THR A 236 -8.12 -0.65 -2.11
N MET A 237 -7.79 -1.17 -3.30
CA MET A 237 -6.44 -1.04 -3.85
C MET A 237 -6.12 0.38 -4.29
N VAL A 238 -7.07 1.10 -4.92
CA VAL A 238 -6.90 2.52 -5.27
C VAL A 238 -6.69 3.36 -4.01
N ALA A 239 -7.54 3.18 -3.01
CA ALA A 239 -7.45 3.93 -1.75
C ALA A 239 -6.15 3.65 -0.97
N ALA A 240 -5.69 2.39 -0.95
CA ALA A 240 -4.54 1.99 -0.13
C ALA A 240 -3.21 2.55 -0.65
N GLY A 241 -2.99 2.57 -1.97
CA GLY A 241 -1.73 3.02 -2.55
C GLY A 241 -1.60 4.54 -2.65
N LEU A 242 -2.72 5.26 -2.78
CA LEU A 242 -2.74 6.64 -3.23
C LEU A 242 -2.02 7.65 -2.33
N ASP A 243 -2.22 7.58 -1.01
CA ASP A 243 -1.61 8.54 -0.08
C ASP A 243 -0.44 7.95 0.72
N THR A 244 -0.37 6.62 0.85
CA THR A 244 0.59 6.00 1.77
C THR A 244 2.03 6.08 1.27
N LEU A 245 2.29 5.60 0.06
CA LEU A 245 3.60 5.64 -0.56
C LEU A 245 4.05 7.09 -0.82
N PRO A 246 3.21 8.00 -1.35
CA PRO A 246 3.62 9.39 -1.58
C PRO A 246 3.95 10.11 -0.28
N SER A 247 3.23 9.84 0.82
CA SER A 247 3.56 10.41 2.13
C SER A 247 5.00 10.07 2.54
N ASN A 248 5.41 8.80 2.46
CA ASN A 248 6.78 8.39 2.73
C ASN A 248 7.78 9.05 1.79
N ILE A 249 7.50 9.07 0.48
CA ILE A 249 8.41 9.66 -0.52
C ILE A 249 8.60 11.15 -0.26
N ASN A 250 7.52 11.90 -0.11
CA ASN A 250 7.54 13.36 0.03
C ASN A 250 8.18 13.79 1.34
N MET A 251 7.86 13.15 2.47
CA MET A 251 8.49 13.50 3.75
C MET A 251 9.99 13.17 3.77
N THR A 252 10.40 12.12 3.07
CA THR A 252 11.82 11.81 2.92
C THR A 252 12.51 12.80 1.98
N ILE A 253 11.89 13.21 0.88
CA ILE A 253 12.41 14.28 0.01
C ILE A 253 12.58 15.59 0.81
N ALA A 254 11.59 15.95 1.61
CA ALA A 254 11.67 17.08 2.55
C ALA A 254 12.88 16.93 3.48
N TYR A 255 13.06 15.76 4.09
CA TYR A 255 14.19 15.49 4.97
C TYR A 255 15.54 15.57 4.25
N LEU A 256 15.66 14.97 3.07
CA LEU A 256 16.87 14.99 2.24
C LEU A 256 17.27 16.42 1.88
N SER A 257 16.31 17.33 1.70
CA SER A 257 16.58 18.75 1.43
C SER A 257 17.24 19.51 2.59
N SER A 258 17.14 18.99 3.82
CA SER A 258 17.73 19.59 5.02
C SER A 258 19.27 19.46 5.07
N PRO A 259 19.97 20.20 5.95
CA PRO A 259 21.44 20.08 6.09
C PRO A 259 21.91 18.65 6.40
N HIS A 260 21.31 17.97 7.38
CA HIS A 260 21.63 16.56 7.69
C HIS A 260 21.21 15.63 6.54
N GLY A 261 20.13 15.97 5.85
CA GLY A 261 19.69 15.28 4.65
C GLY A 261 20.73 15.30 3.52
N GLN A 262 21.51 16.39 3.38
CA GLN A 262 22.60 16.46 2.41
C GLN A 262 23.70 15.43 2.71
N GLU A 263 24.08 15.25 3.98
CA GLU A 263 25.08 14.25 4.39
C GLU A 263 24.62 12.83 4.02
N ILE A 264 23.33 12.54 4.23
CA ILE A 264 22.74 11.25 3.85
C ILE A 264 22.70 11.07 2.32
N GLN A 265 22.35 12.12 1.57
CA GLN A 265 22.36 12.07 0.10
C GLN A 265 23.74 11.73 -0.45
N GLU A 266 24.79 12.40 0.05
CA GLU A 266 26.15 12.16 -0.42
C GLU A 266 26.66 10.78 -0.03
N ARG A 267 26.35 10.31 1.19
CA ARG A 267 26.68 8.95 1.60
C ARG A 267 25.95 7.90 0.74
N ALA A 268 24.66 8.09 0.50
CA ALA A 268 23.88 7.18 -0.33
C ALA A 268 24.39 7.14 -1.79
N TYR A 269 24.72 8.30 -2.35
CA TYR A 269 25.30 8.41 -3.69
C TYR A 269 26.65 7.69 -3.78
N ALA A 270 27.52 7.83 -2.78
CA ALA A 270 28.81 7.14 -2.72
C ALA A 270 28.65 5.61 -2.65
N GLU A 271 27.74 5.11 -1.79
CA GLU A 271 27.46 3.68 -1.67
C GLU A 271 26.81 3.10 -2.94
N LEU A 272 25.94 3.86 -3.61
CA LEU A 272 25.36 3.48 -4.89
C LEU A 272 26.42 3.39 -5.99
N THR A 273 27.30 4.39 -6.09
CA THR A 273 28.39 4.42 -7.08
C THR A 273 29.38 3.27 -6.84
N LYS A 274 29.65 2.93 -5.58
CA LYS A 274 30.45 1.75 -5.21
C LYS A 274 29.76 0.43 -5.57
N THR A 275 28.44 0.35 -5.39
CA THR A 275 27.65 -0.86 -5.68
C THR A 275 27.52 -1.10 -7.19
N TYR A 276 27.45 -0.03 -7.97
CA TYR A 276 27.28 -0.01 -9.43
C TYR A 276 28.41 0.80 -10.11
N PRO A 277 29.63 0.25 -10.18
CA PRO A 277 30.81 0.98 -10.68
C PRO A 277 30.69 1.38 -12.16
N ASP A 278 29.90 0.65 -12.94
CA ASP A 278 29.66 0.95 -14.36
C ASP A 278 28.64 2.09 -14.58
N GLY A 279 28.11 2.68 -13.50
CA GLY A 279 27.13 3.76 -13.56
C GLY A 279 25.70 3.29 -13.86
N ASP A 280 25.44 1.98 -13.93
CA ASP A 280 24.12 1.42 -14.28
C ASP A 280 23.14 1.31 -13.09
N GLY A 281 23.38 2.04 -11.99
CA GLY A 281 22.52 1.97 -10.81
C GLY A 281 21.05 2.35 -11.09
N TRP A 282 20.80 3.20 -12.09
CA TRP A 282 19.46 3.61 -12.50
C TRP A 282 18.59 2.45 -13.01
N HIS A 283 19.16 1.58 -13.84
CA HIS A 283 18.44 0.43 -14.40
C HIS A 283 18.53 -0.79 -13.49
N ALA A 284 19.72 -1.07 -12.94
CA ALA A 284 19.97 -2.22 -12.08
C ALA A 284 19.11 -2.23 -10.80
N CYS A 285 18.72 -1.06 -10.28
CA CYS A 285 17.91 -0.97 -9.06
C CYS A 285 16.51 -1.60 -9.18
N LYS A 286 16.03 -1.83 -10.41
CA LYS A 286 14.74 -2.50 -10.66
C LYS A 286 14.80 -3.99 -10.37
N GLU A 287 15.92 -4.62 -10.72
CA GLU A 287 16.11 -6.06 -10.64
C GLU A 287 16.40 -6.48 -9.19
N GLU A 288 17.35 -5.81 -8.55
CA GLU A 288 17.88 -6.22 -7.25
C GLU A 288 18.08 -5.09 -6.24
N GLU A 289 17.83 -5.40 -4.97
CA GLU A 289 18.09 -4.52 -3.82
C GLU A 289 19.54 -4.68 -3.33
N LYS A 290 20.50 -4.49 -4.23
CA LYS A 290 21.93 -4.81 -4.00
C LYS A 290 22.64 -3.83 -3.05
N CYS A 291 22.24 -2.57 -3.02
CA CYS A 291 22.89 -1.55 -2.19
C CYS A 291 22.37 -1.63 -0.75
N GLU A 292 23.16 -2.17 0.16
CA GLU A 292 22.78 -2.40 1.56
C GLU A 292 22.44 -1.09 2.30
N TYR A 293 23.17 -0.01 2.00
CA TYR A 293 22.88 1.31 2.58
C TYR A 293 21.50 1.81 2.16
N MET A 294 21.12 1.61 0.88
CA MET A 294 19.79 2.00 0.40
C MET A 294 18.67 1.15 1.03
N VAL A 295 18.90 -0.16 1.23
CA VAL A 295 17.94 -1.00 1.96
C VAL A 295 17.74 -0.49 3.39
N SER A 296 18.83 -0.11 4.04
CA SER A 296 18.82 0.45 5.40
C SER A 296 18.15 1.82 5.46
N PHE A 297 18.42 2.68 4.47
CA PHE A 297 17.79 3.99 4.28
C PHE A 297 16.27 3.89 4.14
N ILE A 298 15.75 2.91 3.40
CA ILE A 298 14.30 2.70 3.24
C ILE A 298 13.66 2.20 4.53
N LYS A 299 14.35 1.32 5.27
CA LYS A 299 13.86 0.87 6.58
C LYS A 299 13.77 2.05 7.57
N GLU A 300 14.77 2.91 7.58
CA GLU A 300 14.75 4.12 8.41
C GLU A 300 13.69 5.12 7.94
N THR A 301 13.51 5.28 6.62
CA THR A 301 12.40 6.04 6.03
C THR A 301 11.05 5.59 6.57
N LEU A 302 10.82 4.28 6.57
CA LEU A 302 9.57 3.70 7.06
C LEU A 302 9.41 3.87 8.57
N ARG A 303 10.47 3.67 9.36
CA ARG A 303 10.43 3.84 10.82
C ARG A 303 10.12 5.29 11.19
N TYR A 304 10.90 6.22 10.66
CA TYR A 304 10.82 7.64 10.99
C TYR A 304 9.50 8.26 10.51
N TRP A 305 9.14 8.02 9.24
CA TRP A 305 7.90 8.52 8.66
C TRP A 305 6.80 7.46 8.73
N SER A 306 6.20 7.35 9.91
CA SER A 306 5.05 6.46 10.14
C SER A 306 3.81 6.96 9.41
N THR A 307 3.57 6.47 8.21
CA THR A 307 2.47 6.90 7.33
C THR A 307 1.09 6.78 7.98
N LEU A 308 0.85 5.70 8.72
CA LEU A 308 -0.28 5.58 9.64
C LEU A 308 0.27 5.71 11.06
N ASN A 309 0.20 6.89 11.66
CA ASN A 309 0.64 7.11 13.04
C ASN A 309 -0.12 6.22 14.03
N LEU A 310 -1.43 6.08 13.81
CA LEU A 310 -2.28 5.09 14.48
C LEU A 310 -2.75 4.06 13.45
N SER A 311 -2.65 2.78 13.80
CA SER A 311 -3.20 1.70 12.98
C SER A 311 -4.73 1.77 12.91
N PHE A 312 -5.30 1.03 11.96
CA PHE A 312 -6.74 0.75 11.96
C PHE A 312 -7.19 0.06 13.25
N THR A 313 -8.34 0.48 13.77
CA THR A 313 -8.99 -0.17 14.91
C THR A 313 -9.19 -1.67 14.65
N ARG A 314 -8.79 -2.48 15.63
CA ARG A 314 -9.04 -3.92 15.70
C ARG A 314 -9.99 -4.20 16.85
N GLN A 315 -10.69 -5.32 16.82
CA GLN A 315 -11.61 -5.71 17.89
C GLN A 315 -11.24 -7.09 18.42
N SER A 316 -11.24 -7.26 19.75
CA SER A 316 -11.06 -8.58 20.35
C SER A 316 -12.27 -9.46 20.06
N VAL A 317 -12.06 -10.62 19.45
CA VAL A 317 -13.13 -11.62 19.22
C VAL A 317 -13.38 -12.54 20.43
N LYS A 318 -12.50 -12.48 21.43
CA LYS A 318 -12.56 -13.24 22.68
C LYS A 318 -11.81 -12.48 23.77
N PRO A 319 -12.07 -12.75 25.06
CA PRO A 319 -11.32 -12.12 26.14
C PRO A 319 -9.81 -12.30 25.98
N VAL A 320 -9.04 -11.29 26.41
CA VAL A 320 -7.58 -11.26 26.34
C VAL A 320 -7.03 -11.06 27.74
N THR A 321 -6.32 -12.06 28.26
CA THR A 321 -5.58 -11.91 29.51
C THR A 321 -4.25 -11.21 29.23
N TYR A 322 -4.03 -10.05 29.86
CA TYR A 322 -2.79 -9.28 29.73
C TYR A 322 -2.40 -8.68 31.07
N ARG A 323 -1.18 -9.00 31.55
CA ARG A 323 -0.63 -8.51 32.84
C ARG A 323 -1.60 -8.67 34.03
N GLY A 324 -2.27 -9.81 34.12
CA GLY A 324 -3.23 -10.11 35.20
C GLY A 324 -4.64 -9.50 35.01
N ALA A 325 -4.84 -8.62 34.03
CA ALA A 325 -6.17 -8.12 33.66
C ALA A 325 -6.81 -8.99 32.58
N VAL A 326 -8.15 -9.09 32.60
CA VAL A 326 -8.93 -9.73 31.53
C VAL A 326 -9.67 -8.64 30.75
N ILE A 327 -9.21 -8.39 29.53
CA ILE A 327 -9.86 -7.47 28.60
C ILE A 327 -11.03 -8.21 27.96
N PRO A 328 -12.27 -7.70 28.00
CA PRO A 328 -13.43 -8.37 27.44
C PRO A 328 -13.33 -8.64 25.93
N ALA A 329 -14.17 -9.56 25.44
CA ALA A 329 -14.45 -9.64 24.02
C ALA A 329 -15.21 -8.37 23.56
N GLY A 330 -15.04 -8.00 22.31
CA GLY A 330 -15.65 -6.81 21.73
C GLY A 330 -14.89 -5.51 21.97
N THR A 331 -13.78 -5.52 22.73
CA THR A 331 -12.98 -4.34 23.02
C THR A 331 -12.19 -3.88 21.79
N PRO A 332 -12.25 -2.58 21.43
CA PRO A 332 -11.42 -2.02 20.37
C PRO A 332 -9.97 -1.82 20.82
N PHE A 333 -9.03 -2.06 19.91
CA PHE A 333 -7.59 -1.85 20.08
C PHE A 333 -7.07 -1.02 18.92
N ILE A 334 -6.21 -0.06 19.23
CA ILE A 334 -5.49 0.73 18.25
C ILE A 334 -4.01 0.59 18.61
N LEU A 335 -3.20 0.14 17.65
CA LEU A 335 -1.76 0.17 17.77
C LEU A 335 -1.26 1.57 17.44
N ASN A 336 -0.47 2.15 18.35
CA ASN A 336 0.25 3.40 18.12
C ASN A 336 1.57 3.08 17.40
N ASN A 337 1.55 3.14 16.06
CA ASN A 337 2.70 2.81 15.23
C ASN A 337 3.80 3.85 15.41
N TRP A 338 3.45 5.14 15.45
CA TRP A 338 4.42 6.22 15.66
C TRP A 338 5.16 6.05 16.98
N GLY A 339 4.42 5.81 18.07
CA GLY A 339 4.99 5.59 19.39
C GLY A 339 5.86 4.35 19.44
N ALA A 340 5.48 3.26 18.77
CA ALA A 340 6.32 2.07 18.68
C ALA A 340 7.61 2.33 17.88
N ASN A 341 7.54 3.11 16.81
CA ASN A 341 8.69 3.46 15.97
C ASN A 341 9.61 4.51 16.59
N HIS A 342 9.16 5.27 17.59
CA HIS A 342 9.93 6.29 18.33
C HIS A 342 10.19 5.90 19.78
N ASP A 343 9.97 4.63 20.15
CA ASP A 343 10.21 4.14 21.51
C ASP A 343 11.72 4.11 21.82
N ALA A 344 12.17 5.00 22.73
CA ALA A 344 13.56 5.10 23.15
C ALA A 344 14.09 3.84 23.85
N THR A 345 13.22 2.95 24.33
CA THR A 345 13.62 1.65 24.90
C THR A 345 13.99 0.63 23.83
N HIS A 346 13.55 0.83 22.59
CA HIS A 346 13.83 -0.05 21.46
C HIS A 346 14.79 0.59 20.44
N PHE A 347 14.68 1.90 20.22
CA PHE A 347 15.47 2.65 19.26
C PHE A 347 16.37 3.66 19.96
N LYS A 348 17.69 3.53 19.80
CA LYS A 348 18.64 4.57 20.22
C LYS A 348 18.44 5.84 19.36
N ASP A 349 18.39 7.01 19.98
CA ASP A 349 18.14 8.29 19.30
C ASP A 349 16.92 8.21 18.35
N PRO A 350 15.70 7.92 18.85
CA PRO A 350 14.53 7.65 18.01
C PRO A 350 14.12 8.83 17.13
N GLU A 351 14.37 10.05 17.59
CA GLU A 351 14.07 11.31 16.91
C GLU A 351 15.09 11.70 15.82
N LYS A 352 16.17 10.91 15.65
CA LYS A 352 17.14 11.10 14.57
C LYS A 352 16.89 10.10 13.44
N PHE A 353 16.96 10.60 12.21
CA PHE A 353 16.93 9.77 11.01
C PHE A 353 18.35 9.23 10.75
N LEU A 354 18.56 7.95 11.04
CA LEU A 354 19.85 7.28 10.99
C LEU A 354 19.75 5.98 10.17
N PRO A 355 20.02 6.01 8.85
CA PRO A 355 20.04 4.82 8.01
C PRO A 355 20.94 3.69 8.56
N GLU A 356 22.03 4.07 9.22
CA GLU A 356 23.03 3.16 9.80
C GLU A 356 22.44 2.21 10.84
N ARG A 357 21.27 2.54 11.40
CA ARG A 357 20.52 1.70 12.34
C ARG A 357 20.26 0.29 11.82
N TYR A 358 20.10 0.14 10.51
CA TYR A 358 19.76 -1.12 9.88
C TYR A 358 20.92 -1.74 9.09
N LEU A 359 22.08 -1.08 9.04
CA LEU A 359 23.24 -1.56 8.30
C LEU A 359 23.88 -2.75 9.03
N GLY A 360 24.14 -3.85 8.32
CA GLY A 360 24.66 -5.09 8.87
C GLY A 360 23.68 -5.83 9.80
N VAL A 361 22.44 -5.35 9.94
CA VAL A 361 21.43 -5.96 10.82
C VAL A 361 20.64 -7.02 10.04
N PRO A 362 20.67 -8.31 10.46
CA PRO A 362 19.90 -9.36 9.81
C PRO A 362 18.41 -9.00 9.72
N ASN A 363 17.78 -9.26 8.58
CA ASN A 363 16.37 -8.97 8.37
C ASN A 363 15.48 -10.03 9.03
N VAL A 364 15.43 -10.01 10.36
CA VAL A 364 14.67 -10.96 11.19
C VAL A 364 13.60 -10.24 12.01
N GLY A 365 12.42 -10.86 12.09
CA GLY A 365 11.30 -10.34 12.88
C GLY A 365 10.72 -9.02 12.35
N ILE A 366 10.06 -8.28 13.22
CA ILE A 366 9.46 -6.98 12.93
C ILE A 366 10.46 -5.91 13.36
N GLN A 367 11.03 -5.20 12.39
CA GLN A 367 12.06 -4.18 12.63
C GLN A 367 11.52 -2.75 12.77
N GLN A 368 10.28 -2.54 12.33
CA GLN A 368 9.50 -1.29 12.43
C GLN A 368 8.00 -1.63 12.26
N MET A 369 7.11 -0.72 12.67
CA MET A 369 5.67 -0.96 12.80
C MET A 369 4.80 -0.27 11.73
N SER A 370 5.40 0.35 10.71
CA SER A 370 4.72 1.07 9.62
C SER A 370 3.92 0.16 8.70
N TYR A 371 4.26 -1.13 8.62
CA TYR A 371 3.43 -2.14 7.96
C TYR A 371 2.51 -2.90 8.94
N GLY A 372 2.52 -2.57 10.22
CA GLY A 372 1.82 -3.31 11.27
C GLY A 372 2.36 -4.73 11.45
N ALA A 373 1.56 -5.58 12.11
CA ALA A 373 1.97 -6.92 12.51
C ALA A 373 0.83 -7.95 12.45
N GLY A 374 1.21 -9.23 12.36
CA GLY A 374 0.29 -10.37 12.45
C GLY A 374 -0.61 -10.54 11.23
N ALA A 375 -1.78 -11.15 11.40
CA ALA A 375 -2.69 -11.50 10.31
C ALA A 375 -3.30 -10.31 9.53
N ARG A 376 -3.03 -9.08 9.98
CA ARG A 376 -3.49 -7.83 9.35
C ARG A 376 -2.32 -6.86 9.08
N SER A 377 -1.10 -7.40 8.95
CA SER A 377 0.03 -6.64 8.40
C SER A 377 -0.25 -6.24 6.95
N CYS A 378 0.38 -5.18 6.49
CA CYS A 378 0.20 -4.65 5.14
C CYS A 378 0.54 -5.70 4.08
N GLU A 379 -0.44 -6.07 3.26
CA GLU A 379 -0.23 -7.01 2.15
C GLU A 379 0.61 -6.39 1.02
N GLY A 380 0.57 -5.05 0.88
CA GLY A 380 1.34 -4.30 -0.10
C GLY A 380 2.79 -4.03 0.28
N ALA A 381 3.29 -4.56 1.40
CA ALA A 381 4.64 -4.25 1.91
C ALA A 381 5.73 -4.55 0.88
N HIS A 382 5.66 -5.68 0.17
CA HIS A 382 6.65 -6.03 -0.85
C HIS A 382 6.66 -5.05 -2.04
N LEU A 383 5.47 -4.66 -2.51
CA LEU A 383 5.33 -3.70 -3.60
C LEU A 383 5.87 -2.32 -3.18
N ALA A 384 5.49 -1.86 -1.98
CA ALA A 384 5.91 -0.57 -1.45
C ALA A 384 7.43 -0.48 -1.26
N ASN A 385 8.08 -1.50 -0.67
CA ASN A 385 9.54 -1.50 -0.51
C ASN A 385 10.27 -1.44 -1.85
N ARG A 386 9.81 -2.20 -2.86
CA ARG A 386 10.40 -2.18 -4.20
C ARG A 386 10.25 -0.81 -4.85
N GLN A 387 9.07 -0.18 -4.74
CA GLN A 387 8.83 1.17 -5.24
C GLN A 387 9.71 2.22 -4.54
N LEU A 388 9.80 2.19 -3.20
CA LEU A 388 10.66 3.09 -2.43
C LEU A 388 12.12 2.93 -2.85
N TYR A 389 12.60 1.69 -3.04
CA TYR A 389 13.97 1.43 -3.45
C TYR A 389 14.30 2.00 -4.82
N ILE A 390 13.44 1.74 -5.82
CA ILE A 390 13.64 2.25 -7.18
C ILE A 390 13.57 3.79 -7.20
N VAL A 391 12.53 4.36 -6.58
CA VAL A 391 12.33 5.82 -6.58
C VAL A 391 13.49 6.53 -5.90
N PHE A 392 13.89 6.14 -4.69
CA PHE A 392 14.97 6.84 -4.00
C PHE A 392 16.34 6.60 -4.63
N THR A 393 16.62 5.40 -5.13
CA THR A 393 17.87 5.15 -5.87
C THR A 393 17.97 6.09 -7.07
N ARG A 394 16.90 6.22 -7.85
CA ARG A 394 16.88 7.11 -9.03
C ARG A 394 16.92 8.59 -8.66
N LEU A 395 16.23 9.00 -7.59
CA LEU A 395 16.29 10.38 -7.11
C LEU A 395 17.70 10.77 -6.65
N ILE A 396 18.37 9.89 -5.89
CA ILE A 396 19.71 10.13 -5.35
C ILE A 396 20.76 10.13 -6.47
N LEU A 397 20.66 9.21 -7.44
CA LEU A 397 21.54 9.19 -8.61
C LEU A 397 21.29 10.40 -9.53
N GLY A 398 20.02 10.78 -9.72
CA GLY A 398 19.62 11.79 -10.69
C GLY A 398 19.80 13.23 -10.21
N PHE A 399 19.60 13.51 -8.91
CA PHE A 399 19.51 14.87 -8.39
C PHE A 399 20.31 15.09 -7.10
N HIS A 400 20.72 16.35 -6.91
CA HIS A 400 20.84 16.96 -5.60
C HIS A 400 19.47 17.54 -5.22
N ILE A 401 18.91 17.09 -4.09
CA ILE A 401 17.67 17.62 -3.53
C ILE A 401 18.05 18.68 -2.51
N LEU A 402 17.78 19.95 -2.78
CA LEU A 402 18.18 21.07 -1.95
C LEU A 402 16.95 21.76 -1.35
N GLU A 403 17.15 22.41 -0.21
CA GLU A 403 16.13 23.25 0.41
C GLU A 403 15.69 24.38 -0.54
N THR A 404 14.41 24.73 -0.49
CA THR A 404 13.87 25.92 -1.18
C THR A 404 14.48 27.21 -0.62
N SER A 405 14.69 28.19 -1.50
CA SER A 405 15.07 29.55 -1.08
C SER A 405 13.89 30.35 -0.50
N ASP A 406 12.65 29.92 -0.74
CA ASP A 406 11.46 30.52 -0.17
C ASP A 406 11.19 29.97 1.24
N LEU A 407 11.46 30.79 2.26
CA LEU A 407 11.28 30.44 3.68
C LEU A 407 9.86 30.00 4.02
N LYS A 408 8.83 30.53 3.33
CA LYS A 408 7.42 30.18 3.58
C LYS A 408 7.03 28.83 3.00
N ALA A 409 7.81 28.34 2.05
CA ALA A 409 7.58 27.07 1.37
C ALA A 409 8.50 25.95 1.90
N ARG A 410 9.27 26.20 2.97
CA ARG A 410 10.12 25.17 3.57
C ARG A 410 9.28 24.04 4.19
N PRO A 411 9.76 22.79 4.11
CA PRO A 411 9.05 21.67 4.71
C PRO A 411 9.07 21.77 6.23
N ASN A 412 8.00 21.28 6.88
CA ASN A 412 8.02 20.98 8.30
C ASN A 412 8.57 19.56 8.49
N LEU A 413 9.68 19.42 9.20
CA LEU A 413 10.39 18.15 9.40
C LEU A 413 9.98 17.41 10.69
N ASP A 414 9.01 17.94 11.45
CA ASP A 414 8.46 17.23 12.59
C ASP A 414 7.62 16.02 12.13
N SER A 415 7.83 14.85 12.75
CA SER A 415 7.22 13.58 12.35
C SER A 415 5.70 13.50 12.55
N ILE A 416 5.10 14.46 13.26
CA ILE A 416 3.65 14.60 13.47
C ILE A 416 3.13 15.89 12.84
N GLU A 417 3.75 17.03 13.14
CA GLU A 417 3.32 18.37 12.71
C GLU A 417 3.56 18.64 11.22
N CYS A 418 4.25 17.74 10.51
CA CYS A 418 4.28 17.74 9.05
C CYS A 418 2.91 17.45 8.42
N ASN A 419 1.97 16.86 9.17
CA ASN A 419 0.66 16.48 8.68
C ASN A 419 -0.29 17.69 8.58
N SER A 420 -0.90 17.90 7.42
CA SER A 420 -1.92 18.96 7.20
C SER A 420 -3.23 18.66 7.92
N VAL A 421 -3.52 17.38 8.19
CA VAL A 421 -4.70 16.93 8.94
C VAL A 421 -4.25 16.01 10.07
N LEU A 422 -3.89 16.56 11.23
CA LEU A 422 -3.35 15.81 12.37
C LEU A 422 -4.20 14.60 12.80
N THR A 423 -5.52 14.69 12.64
CA THR A 423 -6.48 13.61 12.98
C THR A 423 -6.78 12.67 11.81
N GLY A 424 -6.21 12.92 10.63
CA GLY A 424 -6.38 12.12 9.44
C GLY A 424 -5.78 10.72 9.58
N MET A 425 -6.25 9.79 8.76
CA MET A 425 -5.76 8.40 8.79
C MET A 425 -4.30 8.27 8.38
N VAL A 426 -3.93 8.96 7.31
CA VAL A 426 -2.61 8.94 6.70
C VAL A 426 -1.98 10.31 6.87
N THR A 427 -0.69 10.37 7.15
CA THR A 427 0.07 11.62 7.16
C THR A 427 0.01 12.27 5.78
N GLN A 428 -0.65 13.42 5.67
CA GLN A 428 -0.71 14.23 4.45
C GLN A 428 0.29 15.38 4.61
N PRO A 429 1.41 15.41 3.88
CA PRO A 429 2.39 16.48 4.02
C PRO A 429 1.74 17.86 3.79
N LYS A 430 1.99 18.81 4.70
CA LYS A 430 1.73 20.24 4.44
C LYS A 430 2.45 20.63 3.14
N PRO A 431 1.86 21.47 2.27
CA PRO A 431 2.53 21.88 1.03
C PRO A 431 3.90 22.49 1.30
N PHE A 432 4.90 22.06 0.55
CA PHE A 432 6.28 22.56 0.64
C PHE A 432 6.93 22.51 -0.74
N ARG A 433 8.06 23.20 -0.90
CA ARG A 433 8.87 23.14 -2.12
C ARG A 433 10.30 22.74 -1.81
N VAL A 434 10.92 22.08 -2.77
CA VAL A 434 12.35 21.75 -2.78
C VAL A 434 12.92 22.01 -4.18
N ARG A 435 14.24 22.13 -4.27
CA ARG A 435 14.96 22.29 -5.53
C ARG A 435 15.60 20.98 -5.93
N PHE A 436 15.27 20.48 -7.13
CA PHE A 436 15.86 19.28 -7.72
C PHE A 436 16.90 19.69 -8.76
N VAL A 437 18.18 19.68 -8.41
CA VAL A 437 19.27 20.02 -9.34
C VAL A 437 19.85 18.74 -9.94
N PRO A 438 19.80 18.50 -11.25
CA PRO A 438 20.39 17.31 -11.84
C PRO A 438 21.88 17.20 -11.50
N ARG A 439 22.34 16.02 -11.07
CA ARG A 439 23.79 15.77 -10.84
C ARG A 439 24.55 15.81 -12.17
N ASP A 440 24.01 15.16 -13.18
CA ASP A 440 24.43 15.24 -14.58
C ASP A 440 23.20 15.24 -15.48
N SER A 441 22.91 16.39 -16.09
CA SER A 441 21.74 16.55 -16.96
C SER A 441 21.80 15.65 -18.20
N LYS A 442 22.98 15.39 -18.78
CA LYS A 442 23.08 14.55 -19.98
C LYS A 442 22.80 13.09 -19.63
N GLN A 443 23.41 12.61 -18.55
CA GLN A 443 23.23 11.23 -18.09
C GLN A 443 21.79 10.99 -17.61
N LEU A 444 21.20 11.92 -16.87
CA LEU A 444 19.81 11.82 -16.43
C LEU A 444 18.82 11.73 -17.61
N ASN A 445 18.97 12.60 -18.61
CA ASN A 445 18.12 12.55 -19.81
C ASN A 445 18.29 11.23 -20.57
N LYS A 446 19.52 10.71 -20.67
CA LYS A 446 19.80 9.41 -21.28
C LYS A 446 19.07 8.28 -20.55
N TRP A 447 19.18 8.20 -19.23
CA TRP A 447 18.49 7.18 -18.43
C TRP A 447 16.96 7.24 -18.55
N ILE A 448 16.41 8.46 -18.57
CA ILE A 448 14.97 8.68 -18.75
C ILE A 448 14.51 8.15 -20.12
N GLU A 449 15.22 8.52 -21.19
CA GLU A 449 14.91 8.07 -22.55
C GLU A 449 14.98 6.55 -22.67
N GLU A 450 16.07 5.94 -22.18
CA GLU A 450 16.24 4.48 -22.18
C GLU A 450 15.11 3.77 -21.42
N SER A 451 14.66 4.33 -20.29
CA SER A 451 13.57 3.76 -19.50
C SER A 451 12.22 3.87 -20.22
N PHE A 452 11.94 4.98 -20.90
CA PHE A 452 10.74 5.12 -21.72
C PHE A 452 10.75 4.18 -22.93
N GLN A 453 11.90 4.01 -23.60
CA GLN A 453 12.01 3.03 -24.69
C GLN A 453 11.78 1.60 -24.19
N ALA A 454 12.37 1.24 -23.04
CA ALA A 454 12.20 -0.08 -22.44
C ALA A 454 10.76 -0.36 -21.96
N THR A 455 9.97 0.68 -21.68
CA THR A 455 8.62 0.56 -21.12
C THR A 455 7.51 1.01 -22.08
N LYS A 456 7.83 1.25 -23.35
CA LYS A 456 6.91 1.77 -24.37
C LYS A 456 5.63 0.94 -24.52
N GLU A 457 5.72 -0.38 -24.40
CA GLU A 457 4.57 -1.29 -24.49
C GLU A 457 3.65 -1.24 -23.26
N PHE A 458 4.12 -0.69 -22.14
CA PHE A 458 3.35 -0.53 -20.90
C PHE A 458 2.64 0.83 -20.83
N ASP A 459 2.96 1.78 -21.72
CA ASP A 459 2.36 3.11 -21.80
C ASP A 459 1.03 3.13 -22.58
N ILE A 460 0.06 2.38 -22.07
CA ILE A 460 -1.24 2.19 -22.74
C ILE A 460 -2.39 2.93 -22.08
#